data_AF-A0A5F8HLC4-F1
#
_entry.id   AF-A0A5F8HLC4-F1
#
_cell.length_a   1.000
_cell.length_b   1.000
_cell.length_c   1.000
_cell.angle_alpha   90.00
_cell.angle_beta   90.00
_cell.angle_gamma   90.00
#
_symmetry.space_group_name_H-M   'P 1'
#
loop_
_entity.id
_entity.type
_entity.pdbx_description
1 polymer ?
#
loop_
_entity_poly.entity_id
_entity_poly.type
_entity_poly.pdbx_seq_one_letter_code
_entity_poly.pdbx_strand_id
1 'polypeptide(L)'
;MCANVHMHLCSLSDWRKQHFQALNVTLDPASAHPGLVLSRNGKFMRVENAGKSAEETFSVLGREPITSGRHYWEVKVEMEIGNKATWHLGICRDSAKRSGGFRESPGMGFWAIGCSDGTFQPMISKQSVPPSLGKPPEQIGIFLDYEAGNVSFYNMTDGSHIYNFSRASFSGPVRPYFSIQTLNTSFTICDVSDRPESIPAPSLETPVTAQEQEKFLGDKNKALEDKSTPTQSHTPPHYKLVSQNTK
;
A
#
# COMPACT_ATOMS: atom_id res chain seq x y z
N MET A 1 -1.98 -14.14 -34.02
CA MET A 1 -3.14 -13.54 -33.33
C MET A 1 -3.67 -14.58 -32.36
N CYS A 2 -3.88 -14.14 -31.12
CA CYS A 2 -4.65 -14.79 -30.05
C CYS A 2 -4.09 -16.10 -29.49
N ALA A 3 -4.00 -16.31 -28.19
CA ALA A 3 -4.22 -15.44 -27.04
C ALA A 3 -3.52 -16.07 -25.83
N ASN A 4 -3.15 -15.20 -24.89
CA ASN A 4 -3.15 -15.43 -23.45
C ASN A 4 -3.76 -16.76 -22.97
N VAL A 5 -3.08 -17.42 -22.04
CA VAL A 5 -3.43 -17.45 -20.60
C VAL A 5 -2.67 -18.63 -19.98
N HIS A 6 -1.58 -18.37 -19.26
CA HIS A 6 -1.32 -19.06 -17.98
C HIS A 6 -0.29 -18.32 -17.13
N MET A 7 -0.52 -17.03 -16.87
CA MET A 7 0.02 -16.36 -15.68
C MET A 7 -1.12 -16.26 -14.66
N HIS A 8 -1.50 -17.40 -14.14
CA HIS A 8 -2.30 -17.47 -12.94
C HIS A 8 -1.81 -18.67 -12.15
N LEU A 9 -1.83 -18.54 -10.82
CA LEU A 9 -1.34 -19.51 -9.83
C LEU A 9 0.14 -19.34 -9.45
N CYS A 10 0.44 -18.24 -8.78
CA CYS A 10 0.80 -18.36 -7.37
C CYS A 10 0.13 -17.21 -6.63
N SER A 11 -0.74 -17.57 -5.69
CA SER A 11 -1.06 -16.75 -4.54
C SER A 11 0.23 -16.13 -4.03
N LEU A 12 0.39 -14.82 -4.26
CA LEU A 12 1.42 -14.02 -3.60
C LEU A 12 1.12 -14.18 -2.12
N SER A 13 1.83 -15.09 -1.44
CA SER A 13 2.32 -14.78 -0.11
C SER A 13 2.85 -13.36 -0.23
N ASP A 14 2.10 -12.37 0.27
CA ASP A 14 2.42 -10.94 0.10
C ASP A 14 3.93 -10.80 0.30
N TRP A 15 4.71 -10.49 -0.74
CA TRP A 15 6.18 -10.44 -0.63
C TRP A 15 6.61 -9.53 0.52
N ARG A 16 5.75 -8.55 0.80
CA ARG A 16 5.71 -7.65 1.95
C ARG A 16 5.82 -8.40 3.28
N LYS A 17 5.03 -9.45 3.50
CA LYS A 17 5.05 -10.30 4.70
C LYS A 17 6.29 -11.16 4.81
N GLN A 18 6.93 -11.48 3.68
CA GLN A 18 8.20 -12.23 3.68
C GLN A 18 9.39 -11.36 4.12
N HIS A 19 9.32 -10.05 3.89
CA HIS A 19 10.43 -9.13 4.15
C HIS A 19 10.22 -8.19 5.33
N PHE A 20 8.98 -7.90 5.72
CA PHE A 20 8.63 -6.98 6.79
C PHE A 20 7.93 -7.72 7.93
N GLN A 21 8.29 -7.36 9.16
CA GLN A 21 7.65 -7.82 10.37
C GLN A 21 6.33 -7.06 10.56
N ALA A 22 5.26 -7.79 10.81
CA ALA A 22 3.97 -7.19 11.16
C ALA A 22 4.08 -6.50 12.52
N LEU A 23 3.86 -5.19 12.56
CA LEU A 23 3.89 -4.41 13.77
C LEU A 23 2.49 -4.28 14.35
N ASN A 24 2.30 -4.81 15.56
CA ASN A 24 1.06 -4.65 16.32
C ASN A 24 0.96 -3.24 16.92
N VAL A 25 0.62 -2.25 16.10
CA VAL A 25 0.52 -0.86 16.55
C VAL A 25 -0.67 -0.71 17.52
N THR A 26 -0.40 -0.10 18.68
CA THR A 26 -1.40 0.41 19.62
C THR A 26 -1.15 1.88 19.85
N LEU A 27 -2.19 2.70 19.90
CA LEU A 27 -2.09 4.13 20.14
C LEU A 27 -1.70 4.40 21.59
N ASP A 28 -0.83 5.39 21.79
CA ASP A 28 -0.34 5.82 23.10
C ASP A 28 -1.19 6.97 23.67
N PRO A 29 -2.01 6.71 24.71
CA PRO A 29 -2.82 7.74 25.34
C PRO A 29 -2.00 8.89 25.92
N ALA A 30 -0.76 8.64 26.38
CA ALA A 30 0.09 9.68 26.95
C ALA A 30 0.60 10.68 25.88
N SER A 31 0.63 10.23 24.61
CA SER A 31 1.05 11.04 23.48
C SER A 31 -0.12 11.76 22.78
N ALA A 32 -1.35 11.42 23.15
CA ALA A 32 -2.54 11.83 22.42
C ALA A 32 -2.93 13.28 22.72
N HIS A 33 -3.34 14.00 21.68
CA HIS A 33 -3.96 15.30 21.86
C HIS A 33 -5.25 15.17 22.71
N PRO A 34 -5.54 16.07 23.66
CA PRO A 34 -6.73 15.97 24.53
C PRO A 34 -8.08 15.94 23.81
N GLY A 35 -8.14 16.45 22.57
CA GLY A 35 -9.35 16.40 21.74
C GLY A 35 -9.61 15.06 21.02
N LEU A 36 -8.69 14.10 21.15
CA LEU A 36 -8.83 12.76 20.58
C LEU A 36 -9.55 11.80 21.52
N VAL A 37 -10.45 11.01 20.95
CA VAL A 37 -11.01 9.83 21.61
C VAL A 37 -10.34 8.60 21.03
N LEU A 38 -9.79 7.77 21.92
CA LEU A 38 -9.17 6.50 21.57
C LEU A 38 -10.05 5.34 22.04
N SER A 39 -10.09 4.25 21.29
CA SER A 39 -10.70 3.01 21.79
C SER A 39 -9.88 2.38 22.91
N ARG A 40 -10.53 1.56 23.75
CA ARG A 40 -9.87 0.87 24.87
C ARG A 40 -8.69 0.00 24.44
N ASN A 41 -8.79 -0.67 23.28
CA ASN A 41 -7.70 -1.49 22.72
C ASN A 41 -6.62 -0.66 22.01
N GLY A 42 -6.75 0.67 21.94
CA GLY A 42 -5.79 1.54 21.29
C GLY A 42 -5.70 1.34 19.77
N LYS A 43 -6.76 0.83 19.13
CA LYS A 43 -6.78 0.56 17.68
C LYS A 43 -7.54 1.59 16.87
N PHE A 44 -8.36 2.42 17.53
CA PHE A 44 -9.21 3.38 16.88
C PHE A 44 -8.99 4.78 17.45
N MET A 45 -9.08 5.78 16.58
CA MET A 45 -9.11 7.18 16.98
C MET A 45 -10.07 8.01 16.13
N ARG A 46 -10.64 9.04 16.76
CA ARG A 46 -11.40 10.11 16.11
C ARG A 46 -11.29 11.41 16.92
N VAL A 47 -11.68 12.52 16.31
CA VAL A 47 -11.89 13.78 17.03
C VAL A 47 -13.33 13.80 17.57
N GLU A 48 -13.52 14.19 18.82
CA GLU A 48 -14.86 14.36 19.42
C GLU A 48 -15.21 15.82 19.66
N ASN A 49 -14.26 16.61 20.14
CA ASN A 49 -14.41 18.03 20.35
C ASN A 49 -13.28 18.76 19.64
N ALA A 50 -13.53 19.23 18.42
CA ALA A 50 -12.71 20.27 17.85
C ALA A 50 -13.02 21.55 18.62
N GLY A 51 -12.04 22.12 19.30
CA GLY A 51 -12.17 23.50 19.78
C GLY A 51 -12.51 24.43 18.62
N LYS A 52 -12.86 25.70 18.91
CA LYS A 52 -13.25 26.68 17.88
C LYS A 52 -12.13 27.02 16.86
N SER A 53 -10.94 26.44 16.98
CA SER A 53 -9.82 26.68 16.07
C SER A 53 -9.85 25.65 14.93
N ALA A 54 -10.17 26.12 13.73
CA ALA A 54 -10.15 25.32 12.51
C ALA A 54 -8.74 24.85 12.09
N GLU A 55 -7.68 25.25 12.81
CA GLU A 55 -6.28 24.98 12.46
C GLU A 55 -5.57 24.03 13.45
N GLU A 56 -6.29 23.47 14.42
CA GLU A 56 -5.69 22.57 15.42
C GLU A 56 -5.43 21.17 14.84
N THR A 57 -4.23 20.65 15.07
CA THR A 57 -3.84 19.29 14.65
C THR A 57 -3.93 18.32 15.82
N PHE A 58 -4.92 17.42 15.75
CA PHE A 58 -5.14 16.39 16.75
C PHE A 58 -4.29 15.17 16.41
N SER A 59 -3.11 15.05 17.04
CA SER A 59 -2.17 13.95 16.76
C SER A 59 -1.98 12.98 17.93
N VAL A 60 -1.59 11.76 17.59
CA VAL A 60 -1.22 10.68 18.52
C VAL A 60 -0.15 9.80 17.89
N LEU A 61 0.65 9.15 18.72
CA LEU A 61 1.70 8.23 18.29
C LEU A 61 1.32 6.77 18.61
N GLY A 62 1.86 5.83 17.83
CA GLY A 62 1.91 4.43 18.24
C GLY A 62 2.81 4.27 19.47
N ARG A 63 2.48 3.38 20.41
CA ARG A 63 3.14 3.23 21.71
C ARG A 63 4.60 2.87 21.62
N GLU A 64 4.93 1.84 20.86
CA GLU A 64 6.29 1.34 20.82
C GLU A 64 7.16 2.11 19.82
N PRO A 65 8.35 2.59 20.23
CA PRO A 65 9.32 3.16 19.31
C PRO A 65 9.98 2.06 18.46
N ILE A 66 10.33 2.43 17.23
CA ILE A 66 11.05 1.58 16.28
C ILE A 66 12.45 2.16 16.10
N THR A 67 13.47 1.34 16.33
CA THR A 67 14.88 1.74 16.25
C THR A 67 15.70 0.98 15.21
N SER A 68 15.11 -0.05 14.59
CA SER A 68 15.78 -0.93 13.64
C SER A 68 14.77 -1.85 12.95
N GLY A 69 15.20 -2.44 11.84
CA GLY A 69 14.52 -3.49 11.12
C GLY A 69 13.46 -2.98 10.14
N ARG A 70 12.73 -3.96 9.60
CA ARG A 70 11.70 -3.77 8.60
C ARG A 70 10.33 -4.09 9.17
N HIS A 71 9.46 -3.09 9.25
CA HIS A 71 8.16 -3.18 9.91
C HIS A 71 7.04 -2.73 9.01
N TYR A 72 5.86 -3.31 9.15
CA TYR A 72 4.67 -2.82 8.47
C TYR A 72 3.41 -2.89 9.33
N TRP A 73 2.47 -1.99 9.05
CA TRP A 73 1.13 -2.02 9.61
C TRP A 73 0.13 -1.41 8.62
N GLU A 74 -1.14 -1.70 8.85
CA GLU A 74 -2.23 -1.29 7.96
C GLU A 74 -3.22 -0.41 8.73
N VAL A 75 -3.73 0.61 8.05
CA VAL A 75 -4.63 1.61 8.62
C VAL A 75 -5.81 1.77 7.70
N LYS A 76 -7.01 1.54 8.22
CA LYS A 76 -8.25 1.92 7.57
C LYS A 76 -8.57 3.38 7.87
N VAL A 77 -8.86 4.15 6.84
CA VAL A 77 -9.24 5.56 6.91
C VAL A 77 -10.70 5.69 6.51
N GLU A 78 -11.53 6.19 7.43
CA GLU A 78 -12.95 6.44 7.17
C GLU A 78 -13.21 7.95 7.19
N MET A 79 -13.82 8.44 6.11
CA MET A 79 -14.16 9.85 5.92
C MET A 79 -15.63 9.95 5.51
N GLU A 80 -16.36 10.90 6.08
CA GLU A 80 -17.69 11.20 5.57
C GLU A 80 -17.65 11.84 4.17
N ILE A 81 -18.60 11.45 3.33
CA ILE A 81 -18.71 11.91 1.94
C ILE A 81 -19.05 13.40 1.92
N GLY A 82 -18.32 14.18 1.12
CA GLY A 82 -18.66 15.57 0.80
C GLY A 82 -17.91 16.63 1.61
N ASN A 83 -17.04 16.25 2.55
CA ASN A 83 -16.20 17.20 3.30
C ASN A 83 -14.74 17.19 2.84
N LYS A 84 -14.07 18.35 2.89
CA LYS A 84 -12.63 18.47 2.64
C LYS A 84 -11.86 18.03 3.89
N ALA A 85 -11.75 16.71 4.06
CA ALA A 85 -11.04 16.15 5.20
C ALA A 85 -9.54 16.49 5.15
N THR A 86 -8.98 16.83 6.31
CA THR A 86 -7.54 17.01 6.49
C THR A 86 -7.05 16.03 7.55
N TRP A 87 -6.13 15.16 7.15
CA TRP A 87 -5.60 14.06 7.95
C TRP A 87 -4.26 13.62 7.39
N HIS A 88 -3.39 13.10 8.25
CA HIS A 88 -2.08 12.56 7.85
C HIS A 88 -1.72 11.31 8.65
N LEU A 89 -0.98 10.41 8.00
CA LEU A 89 -0.44 9.20 8.63
C LEU A 89 0.93 8.86 8.07
N GLY A 90 1.71 8.14 8.87
CA GLY A 90 3.04 7.68 8.50
C GLY A 90 3.89 7.42 9.73
N ILE A 91 5.10 7.97 9.75
CA ILE A 91 5.97 7.95 10.94
C ILE A 91 6.49 9.34 11.27
N CYS A 92 6.88 9.53 12.52
CA CYS A 92 7.70 10.67 12.93
C CYS A 92 8.84 10.22 13.85
N ARG A 93 9.87 11.06 13.98
CA ARG A 93 10.84 10.91 15.07
C ARG A 93 10.11 11.01 16.40
N ASP A 94 10.54 10.23 17.39
CA ASP A 94 9.97 10.31 18.74
C ASP A 94 10.15 11.72 19.35
N SER A 95 11.24 12.40 19.00
CA SER A 95 11.54 13.78 19.41
C SER A 95 10.84 14.87 18.59
N ALA A 96 9.98 14.53 17.63
CA ALA A 96 9.36 15.51 16.74
C ALA A 96 8.40 16.43 17.52
N LYS A 97 8.49 17.75 17.28
CA LYS A 97 7.59 18.74 17.90
C LYS A 97 6.20 18.61 17.28
N ARG A 98 5.20 18.30 18.12
CA ARG A 98 3.79 18.11 17.73
C ARG A 98 2.83 19.14 18.33
N SER A 99 3.34 20.28 18.79
CA SER A 99 2.54 21.35 19.41
C SER A 99 2.88 22.72 18.83
N GLY A 100 1.95 23.67 18.94
CA GLY A 100 2.18 25.08 18.59
C GLY A 100 2.30 25.34 17.08
N GLY A 101 1.41 24.77 16.26
CA GLY A 101 1.36 25.01 14.82
C GLY A 101 2.61 24.50 14.08
N PHE A 102 2.72 23.19 13.93
CA PHE A 102 3.78 22.56 13.14
C PHE A 102 3.25 22.16 11.76
N ARG A 103 4.15 21.92 10.81
CA ARG A 103 3.81 21.32 9.52
C ARG A 103 4.69 20.11 9.30
N GLU A 104 4.06 18.99 8.98
CA GLU A 104 4.75 17.74 8.69
C GLU A 104 5.67 17.92 7.47
N SER A 105 6.92 17.49 7.62
CA SER A 105 7.88 17.31 6.54
C SER A 105 9.07 16.50 7.05
N PRO A 106 9.87 15.88 6.17
CA PRO A 106 11.08 15.16 6.57
C PRO A 106 12.07 16.03 7.37
N GLY A 107 12.18 17.32 7.02
CA GLY A 107 13.01 18.28 7.75
C GLY A 107 12.56 18.52 9.19
N MET A 108 11.26 18.38 9.45
CA MET A 108 10.67 18.46 10.80
C MET A 108 10.61 17.09 11.50
N GLY A 109 11.13 16.03 10.88
CA GLY A 109 11.14 14.67 11.43
C GLY A 109 9.86 13.88 11.17
N PHE A 110 9.11 14.20 10.10
CA PHE A 110 7.89 13.48 9.72
C PHE A 110 8.03 12.90 8.30
N TRP A 111 7.63 11.65 8.13
CA TRP A 111 7.49 10.99 6.84
C TRP A 111 6.07 10.48 6.73
N ALA A 112 5.20 11.35 6.21
CA ALA A 112 3.76 11.15 6.23
C ALA A 112 3.14 11.52 4.88
N ILE A 113 2.02 10.88 4.58
CA ILE A 113 1.11 11.25 3.48
C ILE A 113 -0.25 11.57 4.07
N GLY A 114 -1.10 12.24 3.30
CA GLY A 114 -2.44 12.52 3.76
C GLY A 114 -3.24 13.43 2.86
N CYS A 115 -4.45 13.76 3.28
CA CYS A 115 -5.27 14.76 2.64
C CYS A 115 -5.03 16.12 3.28
N SER A 116 -4.88 17.16 2.46
CA SER A 116 -4.92 18.56 2.88
C SER A 116 -5.90 19.29 1.99
N ASP A 117 -6.98 19.80 2.58
CA ASP A 117 -8.08 20.46 1.88
C ASP A 117 -8.66 19.63 0.72
N GLY A 118 -8.71 18.30 0.91
CA GLY A 118 -9.19 17.34 -0.08
C GLY A 118 -8.16 16.88 -1.13
N THR A 119 -6.93 17.39 -1.09
CA THR A 119 -5.85 16.93 -1.98
C THR A 119 -5.01 15.86 -1.28
N PHE A 120 -4.98 14.64 -1.83
CA PHE A 120 -4.16 13.55 -1.32
C PHE A 120 -2.72 13.68 -1.82
N GLN A 121 -1.76 13.81 -0.91
CA GLN A 121 -0.38 14.20 -1.24
C GLN A 121 0.63 13.79 -0.16
N PRO A 122 1.93 13.69 -0.49
CA PRO A 122 2.97 13.51 0.52
C PRO A 122 3.29 14.83 1.24
N MET A 123 3.63 14.73 2.52
CA MET A 123 4.03 15.87 3.33
C MET A 123 5.52 16.16 3.13
N ILE A 124 5.81 17.14 2.28
CA ILE A 124 7.17 17.59 1.95
C ILE A 124 7.41 19.05 2.34
N SER A 125 8.65 19.51 2.18
CA SER A 125 9.06 20.88 2.49
C SER A 125 8.11 21.92 1.88
N LYS A 126 7.89 23.04 2.61
CA LYS A 126 7.07 24.18 2.14
C LYS A 126 7.54 24.76 0.81
N GLN A 127 8.81 24.58 0.48
CA GLN A 127 9.42 25.11 -0.75
C GLN A 127 9.14 24.23 -1.97
N SER A 128 8.51 23.06 -1.78
CA SER A 128 8.23 22.10 -2.84
C SER A 128 6.73 21.97 -3.05
N VAL A 129 6.32 21.87 -4.31
CA VAL A 129 4.94 21.52 -4.68
C VAL A 129 4.82 19.99 -4.60
N PRO A 130 4.02 19.43 -3.67
CA PRO A 130 3.84 17.99 -3.60
C PRO A 130 3.08 17.46 -4.82
N PRO A 131 3.42 16.26 -5.32
CA PRO A 131 2.62 15.61 -6.33
C PRO A 131 1.25 15.23 -5.76
N SER A 132 0.21 15.33 -6.59
CA SER A 132 -1.08 14.69 -6.27
C SER A 132 -0.92 13.17 -6.37
N LEU A 133 -1.43 12.47 -5.38
CA LEU A 133 -1.45 11.01 -5.31
C LEU A 133 -2.79 10.43 -5.80
N GLY A 134 -3.66 11.26 -6.38
CA GLY A 134 -4.98 10.85 -6.86
C GLY A 134 -6.00 10.78 -5.73
N LYS A 135 -6.80 9.70 -5.70
CA LYS A 135 -7.80 9.48 -4.65
C LYS A 135 -7.19 8.72 -3.48
N PRO A 136 -7.47 9.11 -2.23
CA PRO A 136 -7.03 8.33 -1.07
C PRO A 136 -7.77 6.96 -1.05
N PRO A 137 -7.05 5.85 -0.85
CA PRO A 137 -7.70 4.55 -0.65
C PRO A 137 -8.26 4.40 0.75
N GLU A 138 -9.17 3.45 0.95
CA GLU A 138 -9.78 3.17 2.25
C GLU A 138 -8.81 2.52 3.24
N GLN A 139 -7.82 1.77 2.74
CA GLN A 139 -6.84 1.08 3.56
C GLN A 139 -5.42 1.29 3.03
N ILE A 140 -4.56 1.83 3.89
CA ILE A 140 -3.18 2.18 3.58
C ILE A 140 -2.24 1.30 4.39
N GLY A 141 -1.30 0.64 3.70
CA GLY A 141 -0.19 -0.06 4.32
C GLY A 141 1.02 0.85 4.41
N ILE A 142 1.63 0.91 5.59
CA ILE A 142 2.84 1.69 5.86
C ILE A 142 3.98 0.71 6.08
N PHE A 143 5.06 0.88 5.31
CA PHE A 143 6.23 0.01 5.30
C PHE A 143 7.47 0.82 5.65
N LEU A 144 8.12 0.46 6.74
CA LEU A 144 9.36 1.07 7.20
C LEU A 144 10.51 0.08 7.00
N ASP A 145 11.53 0.49 6.26
CA ASP A 145 12.85 -0.12 6.27
C ASP A 145 13.81 0.86 6.96
N TYR A 146 14.10 0.60 8.23
CA TYR A 146 14.82 1.54 9.08
C TYR A 146 16.26 1.75 8.59
N GLU A 147 16.97 0.65 8.32
CA GLU A 147 18.36 0.69 7.87
C GLU A 147 18.52 1.27 6.46
N ALA A 148 17.57 0.99 5.55
CA ALA A 148 17.61 1.58 4.20
C ALA A 148 17.12 3.03 4.15
N GLY A 149 16.51 3.54 5.24
CA GLY A 149 15.93 4.88 5.25
C GLY A 149 14.73 5.02 4.32
N ASN A 150 13.92 3.97 4.19
CA ASN A 150 12.74 3.98 3.32
C ASN A 150 11.44 3.94 4.13
N VAL A 151 10.48 4.76 3.70
CA VAL A 151 9.09 4.73 4.20
C VAL A 151 8.17 4.70 2.99
N SER A 152 7.56 3.55 2.74
CA SER A 152 6.70 3.32 1.57
C SER A 152 5.23 3.15 1.98
N PHE A 153 4.35 3.60 1.11
CA PHE A 153 2.89 3.56 1.29
C PHE A 153 2.24 2.80 0.14
N TYR A 154 1.32 1.91 0.47
CA TYR A 154 0.60 1.09 -0.51
C TYR A 154 -0.90 1.14 -0.27
N ASN A 155 -1.66 1.08 -1.35
CA ASN A 155 -3.09 0.83 -1.30
C ASN A 155 -3.30 -0.67 -1.02
N MET A 156 -3.92 -1.00 0.12
CA MET A 156 -4.13 -2.40 0.51
C MET A 156 -5.35 -3.04 -0.15
N THR A 157 -6.16 -2.26 -0.87
CA THR A 157 -7.30 -2.77 -1.63
C THR A 157 -6.85 -3.37 -2.97
N ASP A 158 -5.99 -2.67 -3.73
CA ASP A 158 -5.54 -3.10 -5.05
C ASP A 158 -4.04 -3.46 -5.12
N GLY A 159 -3.30 -3.28 -4.02
CA GLY A 159 -1.88 -3.57 -3.91
C GLY A 159 -0.96 -2.55 -4.60
N SER A 160 -1.50 -1.45 -5.15
CA SER A 160 -0.71 -0.44 -5.86
C SER A 160 0.18 0.39 -4.92
N HIS A 161 1.31 0.85 -5.45
CA HIS A 161 2.20 1.75 -4.74
C HIS A 161 1.64 3.17 -4.75
N ILE A 162 1.61 3.82 -3.59
CA ILE A 162 1.16 5.21 -3.42
C ILE A 162 2.36 6.15 -3.48
N TYR A 163 3.30 6.01 -2.55
CA TYR A 163 4.44 6.92 -2.42
C TYR A 163 5.58 6.27 -1.63
N ASN A 164 6.81 6.75 -1.84
CA ASN A 164 7.98 6.33 -1.08
C ASN A 164 8.86 7.54 -0.71
N PHE A 165 9.11 7.73 0.59
CA PHE A 165 10.22 8.53 1.05
C PHE A 165 11.47 7.66 1.05
N SER A 166 12.51 8.10 0.33
CA SER A 166 13.80 7.44 0.32
C SER A 166 14.86 8.30 0.96
N ARG A 167 15.95 7.67 1.41
CA ARG A 167 17.11 8.35 2.02
C ARG A 167 16.70 9.17 3.25
N ALA A 168 15.71 8.69 3.98
CA ALA A 168 15.29 9.26 5.25
C ALA A 168 16.43 9.10 6.27
N SER A 169 16.82 10.21 6.90
CA SER A 169 17.73 10.17 8.04
C SER A 169 16.90 10.19 9.32
N PHE A 170 16.66 9.03 9.93
CA PHE A 170 15.85 8.95 11.14
C PHE A 170 16.57 9.56 12.35
N SER A 171 17.88 9.31 12.49
CA SER A 171 18.72 9.89 13.55
C SER A 171 18.17 9.65 14.98
N GLY A 172 17.57 8.48 15.21
CA GLY A 172 16.97 8.08 16.48
C GLY A 172 15.67 7.30 16.30
N PRO A 173 14.99 6.96 17.41
CA PRO A 173 13.74 6.21 17.35
C PRO A 173 12.65 6.94 16.56
N VAL A 174 11.88 6.17 15.81
CA VAL A 174 10.68 6.65 15.11
C VAL A 174 9.44 5.95 15.63
N ARG A 175 8.29 6.58 15.51
CA ARG A 175 7.00 6.04 15.94
C ARG A 175 5.96 6.17 14.83
N PRO A 176 5.00 5.23 14.73
CA PRO A 176 3.80 5.44 13.94
C PRO A 176 3.13 6.77 14.33
N TYR A 177 2.75 7.55 13.33
CA TYR A 177 2.20 8.89 13.48
C TYR A 177 0.83 8.97 12.83
N PHE A 178 -0.12 9.57 13.53
CA PHE A 178 -1.48 9.78 13.06
C PHE A 178 -1.96 11.18 13.47
N SER A 179 -2.55 11.91 12.53
CA SER A 179 -3.17 13.20 12.79
C SER A 179 -4.46 13.40 12.01
N ILE A 180 -5.40 14.09 12.66
CA ILE A 180 -6.69 14.49 12.08
C ILE A 180 -6.88 15.98 12.42
N GLN A 181 -7.41 16.77 11.49
CA GLN A 181 -7.83 18.16 11.74
C GLN A 181 -9.34 18.33 11.60
N THR A 182 -9.99 17.51 10.78
CA THR A 182 -11.43 17.62 10.52
C THR A 182 -12.26 16.69 11.39
N LEU A 183 -13.40 17.20 11.86
CA LEU A 183 -14.48 16.37 12.39
C LEU A 183 -14.92 15.36 11.31
N ASN A 184 -15.33 14.17 11.72
CA ASN A 184 -15.85 13.09 10.85
C ASN A 184 -14.78 12.36 10.02
N THR A 185 -13.54 12.34 10.49
CA THR A 185 -12.51 11.39 10.06
C THR A 185 -12.16 10.48 11.23
N SER A 186 -11.97 9.19 10.94
CA SER A 186 -11.47 8.22 11.91
C SER A 186 -10.37 7.36 11.30
N PHE A 187 -9.52 6.84 12.17
CA PHE A 187 -8.54 5.83 11.80
C PHE A 187 -8.77 4.57 12.61
N THR A 188 -8.67 3.42 11.94
CA THR A 188 -8.62 2.10 12.57
C THR A 188 -7.35 1.40 12.16
N ILE A 189 -6.48 1.09 13.11
CA ILE A 189 -5.32 0.23 12.92
C ILE A 189 -5.83 -1.20 12.78
N CYS A 190 -5.52 -1.84 11.65
CA CYS A 190 -5.92 -3.22 11.40
C CYS A 190 -5.08 -4.19 12.22
N ASP A 191 -5.72 -5.24 12.76
CA ASP A 191 -5.01 -6.34 13.38
C ASP A 191 -4.41 -7.23 12.28
N VAL A 192 -3.09 -7.34 12.30
CA VAL A 192 -2.35 -8.10 11.29
C VAL A 192 -2.37 -9.61 11.62
N SER A 193 -2.90 -9.99 12.78
CA SER A 193 -2.94 -11.36 13.30
C SER A 193 -4.14 -12.22 12.86
N ASP A 194 -5.16 -11.66 12.19
CA ASP A 194 -6.37 -12.41 11.81
C ASP A 194 -6.62 -12.44 10.29
N ARG A 195 -5.63 -12.92 9.52
CA ARG A 195 -5.96 -13.60 8.25
C ARG A 195 -5.47 -15.04 8.39
N PRO A 196 -6.35 -16.04 8.27
CA PRO A 196 -5.94 -17.43 8.45
C PRO A 196 -4.80 -17.75 7.48
N GLU A 197 -3.61 -17.99 8.04
CA GLU A 197 -2.61 -18.83 7.39
C GLU A 197 -3.20 -20.24 7.33
N SER A 198 -3.89 -20.57 6.23
CA SER A 198 -4.17 -21.97 5.94
C SER A 198 -4.54 -22.19 4.47
N ILE A 199 -3.58 -22.67 3.68
CA ILE A 199 -3.67 -24.03 3.12
C ILE A 199 -2.26 -24.63 3.25
N PRO A 200 -2.07 -25.82 3.86
CA PRO A 200 -0.78 -26.49 3.81
C PRO A 200 -0.47 -26.86 2.36
N ALA A 201 0.78 -26.64 1.93
CA ALA A 201 1.25 -27.08 0.62
C ALA A 201 0.92 -28.57 0.43
N PRO A 202 0.49 -29.01 -0.77
CA PRO A 202 0.43 -30.43 -1.06
C PRO A 202 1.82 -31.01 -0.79
N SER A 203 1.86 -32.03 0.04
CA SER A 203 3.05 -32.84 0.30
C SER A 203 3.70 -33.21 -1.03
N LEU A 204 5.03 -32.98 -1.10
CA LEU A 204 5.88 -33.47 -2.18
C LEU A 204 5.69 -34.98 -2.33
N GLU A 205 4.88 -35.40 -3.31
CA GLU A 205 5.06 -36.74 -3.87
C GLU A 205 6.31 -36.69 -4.77
N THR A 206 7.21 -37.62 -4.49
CA THR A 206 8.50 -37.79 -5.18
C THR A 206 8.33 -37.98 -6.69
N PRO A 207 9.34 -37.62 -7.51
CA PRO A 207 9.22 -37.65 -8.97
C PRO A 207 9.09 -39.08 -9.49
N VAL A 208 8.13 -39.31 -10.38
CA VAL A 208 8.09 -40.53 -11.20
C VAL A 208 9.28 -40.53 -12.15
N THR A 209 10.08 -41.58 -12.09
CA THR A 209 11.30 -41.79 -12.87
C THR A 209 11.03 -41.80 -14.38
N ALA A 210 12.01 -41.36 -15.18
CA ALA A 210 11.96 -41.16 -16.62
C ALA A 210 11.79 -42.42 -17.51
N GLN A 211 11.11 -43.47 -17.04
CA GLN A 211 10.88 -44.70 -17.81
C GLN A 211 9.42 -44.91 -18.25
N GLU A 212 8.48 -44.05 -17.87
CA GLU A 212 7.07 -44.17 -18.31
C GLU A 212 6.69 -43.22 -19.47
N GLN A 213 7.57 -42.28 -19.86
CA GLN A 213 7.29 -41.33 -20.95
C GLN A 213 7.51 -41.88 -22.36
N GLU A 214 8.16 -43.03 -22.55
CA GLU A 214 8.38 -43.60 -23.89
C GLU A 214 7.21 -44.46 -24.40
N LYS A 215 6.23 -44.81 -23.57
CA LYS A 215 5.10 -45.65 -24.02
C LYS A 215 3.98 -44.86 -24.70
N PHE A 216 3.92 -43.53 -24.55
CA PHE A 216 2.81 -42.72 -25.04
C PHE A 216 3.04 -42.06 -26.42
N LEU A 217 4.28 -42.07 -26.91
CA LEU A 217 4.66 -41.44 -28.19
C LEU A 217 4.64 -42.40 -29.38
N GLY A 218 4.56 -43.72 -29.13
CA GLY A 218 4.52 -44.75 -30.18
C GLY A 218 3.16 -44.91 -30.89
N ASP A 219 2.06 -44.56 -30.22
CA ASP A 219 0.70 -44.87 -30.73
C ASP A 219 0.06 -43.77 -31.59
N LYS A 220 0.64 -42.56 -31.66
CA LYS A 220 0.05 -41.44 -32.41
C LYS A 220 0.54 -41.27 -33.85
N ASN A 221 1.64 -41.93 -34.23
CA ASN A 221 2.22 -41.79 -35.58
C ASN A 221 1.61 -42.73 -36.63
N LYS A 222 0.57 -43.51 -36.28
CA LYS A 222 -0.12 -44.42 -37.22
C LYS A 222 -1.41 -43.86 -37.83
N ALA A 223 -1.82 -42.64 -37.48
CA ALA A 223 -3.14 -42.10 -37.85
C ALA A 223 -3.12 -40.86 -38.76
N LEU A 224 -1.95 -40.45 -39.30
CA LEU A 224 -1.82 -39.22 -40.08
C LEU A 224 -1.08 -39.42 -41.41
N GLU A 225 -1.43 -40.46 -42.18
CA GLU A 225 -0.95 -40.62 -43.56
C GLU A 225 -2.06 -40.60 -44.62
N ASP A 226 -3.31 -40.34 -44.23
CA ASP A 226 -4.42 -40.37 -45.19
C ASP A 226 -5.10 -39.00 -45.30
N LYS A 227 -4.98 -38.42 -46.50
CA LYS A 227 -5.68 -37.23 -47.08
C LYS A 227 -4.89 -35.91 -47.20
N SER A 228 -3.98 -35.89 -48.18
CA SER A 228 -3.75 -34.77 -49.13
C SER A 228 -5.01 -34.52 -49.98
N THR A 229 -5.48 -33.32 -50.38
CA THR A 229 -4.94 -32.24 -51.27
C THR A 229 -6.11 -31.22 -51.54
N PRO A 230 -5.99 -30.11 -52.31
CA PRO A 230 -5.16 -28.89 -52.19
C PRO A 230 -5.97 -27.55 -52.16
N THR A 231 -5.21 -26.49 -51.93
CA THR A 231 -5.47 -25.06 -51.74
C THR A 231 -6.01 -24.28 -52.95
N GLN A 232 -6.80 -23.22 -52.72
CA GLN A 232 -6.86 -22.02 -53.58
C GLN A 232 -6.63 -20.74 -52.77
N SER A 233 -5.87 -19.83 -53.40
CA SER A 233 -5.23 -18.63 -52.86
C SER A 233 -6.07 -17.38 -53.04
N HIS A 234 -6.19 -16.54 -52.00
CA HIS A 234 -6.51 -15.12 -52.16
C HIS A 234 -5.78 -14.25 -51.13
N THR A 235 -5.01 -13.27 -51.64
CA THR A 235 -4.33 -12.19 -50.91
C THR A 235 -5.30 -11.12 -50.41
N PRO A 236 -5.08 -10.51 -49.22
CA PRO A 236 -5.88 -9.38 -48.75
C PRO A 236 -5.24 -8.00 -49.05
N PRO A 237 -6.03 -6.90 -49.09
CA PRO A 237 -5.56 -5.57 -49.50
C PRO A 237 -5.07 -4.68 -48.34
N HIS A 238 -4.21 -3.73 -48.69
CA HIS A 238 -3.62 -2.67 -47.86
C HIS A 238 -4.64 -1.58 -47.46
N TYR A 239 -4.54 -1.06 -46.22
CA TYR A 239 -5.24 0.16 -45.77
C TYR A 239 -4.28 1.36 -45.66
N LYS A 240 -4.75 2.53 -46.13
CA LYS A 240 -4.07 3.85 -46.06
C LYS A 240 -4.46 4.60 -44.78
N LEU A 241 -3.49 5.30 -44.19
CA LEU A 241 -3.66 6.27 -43.10
C LEU A 241 -4.07 7.65 -43.65
N VAL A 242 -4.99 8.33 -42.95
CA VAL A 242 -5.39 9.72 -43.20
C VAL A 242 -4.83 10.60 -42.08
N SER A 243 -4.02 11.59 -42.43
CA SER A 243 -3.60 12.69 -41.55
C SER A 243 -4.50 13.90 -41.77
N GLN A 244 -5.09 14.44 -40.70
CA GLN A 244 -5.78 15.73 -40.70
C GLN A 244 -4.78 16.85 -40.42
N ASN A 245 -4.75 17.87 -41.28
CA ASN A 245 -4.15 19.17 -40.98
C ASN A 245 -5.26 20.23 -41.05
N THR A 246 -5.47 20.90 -39.92
CA THR A 246 -6.28 22.12 -39.78
C THR A 246 -5.51 23.32 -40.34
N LYS A 247 -6.25 24.20 -41.03
CA LYS A 247 -5.88 25.58 -41.31
C LYS A 247 -6.52 26.48 -40.25
#